data_AF-A0A7Y9C4U1-F1
#
_entry.id   AF-A0A7Y9C4U1-F1
#
_cell.length_a   1.000
_cell.length_b   1.000
_cell.length_c   1.000
_cell.angle_alpha   90.00
_cell.angle_beta   90.00
_cell.angle_gamma   90.00
#
_symmetry.space_group_name_H-M   'P 1'
#
loop_
_entity.id
_entity.type
_entity.pdbx_description
1 polymer ?
#
loop_
_entity_poly.entity_id
_entity_poly.type
_entity_poly.pdbx_seq_one_letter_code
_entity_poly.pdbx_strand_id
1 'polypeptide(L)'
;MNRIFCIIFAALFALTASSQNLAKDSIALQKIIRKTIGNSTAPGIYEVKEPKDIKFVSGYISARNKTIKPEIKTLSVIDENTLGRRYRNGDKSAIPEILTILGNDNYEAIAKVLEEMSYDYTDNQPVHYLEPELKERIFKLVSNDSVDFAATRYLGENNIDGFVALFEENIRMGISQNPRLIMPWLAKAKSQVAFDYMARELEQGRIAPIGWGASDRFLVHGNDQQKKKLRDLIYAYFSKNPITVDDITHPVIGEFMADERAARSELFANIVAHGDKRSIAFLEKTFSALAIEKLPNVDPQEISAIVQINTLHYKAPAERKAVFLDLLSKKMVLGDAFEKVRSDEVLRNDEEVAQALVSHWFNQKYASNLTIVSYFKDKNQVEFDALVLKSIPDGKKRRDLSEDFAISKKTVQDHSDYLFKNGFIDTPITPQMIEDFKKANFYEPDEQINDIKTTTQIAKIGLSFDAESEIPNDYSTLLSEFVAISKGKLKGIKSYVQAGNYRQGSGYEYRFLVSDGKKSYIVVTQDQGDWYDMETFDKLLDRLTSDAKIEDRFYSISGGNDSFYVFGEPEKIEKLRNDYKLRNSWEIK
;
A
#
# COMPACT_ATOMS: atom_id res chain seq x y z
N MET A 1 -35.56 17.42 -53.48
CA MET A 1 -34.25 18.10 -53.62
C MET A 1 -33.86 19.02 -52.46
N ASN A 2 -34.71 19.30 -51.45
CA ASN A 2 -34.39 20.28 -50.38
C ASN A 2 -33.84 19.71 -49.05
N ARG A 3 -33.58 18.40 -48.93
CA ARG A 3 -33.03 17.82 -47.68
C ARG A 3 -31.52 17.51 -47.74
N ILE A 4 -30.95 17.36 -48.92
CA ILE A 4 -29.51 17.09 -49.11
C ILE A 4 -28.68 18.39 -49.00
N PHE A 5 -29.29 19.54 -49.31
CA PHE A 5 -28.60 20.84 -49.23
C PHE A 5 -28.38 21.34 -47.79
N CYS A 6 -29.23 20.96 -46.82
CA CYS A 6 -29.06 21.35 -45.41
C CYS A 6 -27.99 20.52 -44.67
N ILE A 7 -27.76 19.26 -45.08
CA ILE A 7 -26.76 18.38 -44.45
C ILE A 7 -25.35 18.77 -44.90
N ILE A 8 -25.19 19.23 -46.15
CA ILE A 8 -23.90 19.72 -46.67
C ILE A 8 -23.55 21.08 -46.06
N PHE A 9 -24.53 21.96 -45.78
CA PHE A 9 -24.28 23.24 -45.10
C PHE A 9 -23.94 23.08 -43.60
N ALA A 10 -24.51 22.08 -42.92
CA ALA A 10 -24.13 21.76 -41.53
C ALA A 10 -22.74 21.09 -41.44
N ALA A 11 -22.35 20.29 -42.43
CA ALA A 11 -21.02 19.70 -42.52
C ALA A 11 -19.92 20.74 -42.85
N LEU A 12 -20.23 21.76 -43.65
CA LEU A 12 -19.30 22.86 -43.96
C LEU A 12 -19.11 23.84 -42.80
N PHE A 13 -20.10 24.00 -41.90
CA PHE A 13 -19.91 24.74 -40.64
C PHE A 13 -19.24 23.90 -39.54
N ALA A 14 -19.37 22.57 -39.56
CA ALA A 14 -18.61 21.69 -38.68
C ALA A 14 -17.12 21.56 -39.06
N LEU A 15 -16.78 21.77 -40.34
CA LEU A 15 -15.40 21.74 -40.85
C LEU A 15 -14.68 23.11 -40.78
N THR A 16 -15.38 24.19 -40.46
CA THR A 16 -14.79 25.50 -40.16
C THR A 16 -14.59 25.74 -38.66
N ALA A 17 -14.88 24.74 -37.81
CA ALA A 17 -14.43 24.69 -36.43
C ALA A 17 -12.93 24.38 -36.39
N SER A 18 -12.13 25.38 -36.79
CA SER A 18 -10.72 25.57 -36.47
C SER A 18 -9.86 24.30 -36.49
N SER A 19 -9.12 24.08 -37.57
CA SER A 19 -7.84 23.36 -37.48
C SER A 19 -6.92 24.14 -36.54
N GLN A 20 -7.10 23.93 -35.23
CA GLN A 20 -6.25 24.52 -34.21
C GLN A 20 -4.84 23.96 -34.42
N ASN A 21 -3.96 24.83 -34.89
CA ASN A 21 -2.55 24.51 -34.99
C ASN A 21 -1.98 24.63 -33.57
N LEU A 22 -2.00 23.52 -32.82
CA LEU A 22 -1.60 23.47 -31.41
C LEU A 22 -0.22 24.09 -31.14
N ALA A 23 0.69 24.07 -32.12
CA ALA A 23 1.99 24.74 -32.02
C ALA A 23 1.86 26.27 -32.04
N LYS A 24 1.07 26.83 -32.97
CA LYS A 24 0.75 28.27 -33.00
C LYS A 24 -0.05 28.70 -31.76
N ASP A 25 -1.00 27.88 -31.34
CA ASP A 25 -1.82 28.16 -30.17
C ASP A 25 -1.01 28.10 -28.87
N SER A 26 0.02 27.25 -28.81
CA SER A 26 1.00 27.24 -27.71
C SER A 26 1.74 28.57 -27.60
N ILE A 27 2.20 29.15 -28.71
CA ILE A 27 2.89 30.46 -28.70
C ILE A 27 1.94 31.58 -28.22
N ALA A 28 0.69 31.57 -28.69
CA ALA A 28 -0.32 32.53 -28.25
C ALA A 28 -0.65 32.39 -26.76
N LEU A 29 -0.77 31.15 -26.26
CA LEU A 29 -0.93 30.86 -24.84
C LEU A 29 0.25 31.40 -24.02
N GLN A 30 1.49 31.19 -24.46
CA GLN A 30 2.67 31.73 -23.76
C GLN A 30 2.66 33.26 -23.68
N LYS A 31 2.13 33.96 -24.68
CA LYS A 31 1.93 35.42 -24.61
C LYS A 31 0.90 35.81 -23.55
N ILE A 32 -0.21 35.07 -23.45
CA ILE A 32 -1.23 35.28 -22.42
C ILE A 32 -0.63 35.02 -21.04
N ILE A 33 0.12 33.92 -20.87
CA ILE A 33 0.79 33.59 -19.60
C ILE A 33 1.73 34.72 -19.18
N ARG A 34 2.66 35.15 -20.05
CA ARG A 34 3.57 36.27 -19.75
C ARG A 34 2.84 37.58 -19.46
N LYS A 35 1.72 37.83 -20.12
CA LYS A 35 0.90 39.01 -19.84
C LYS A 35 0.24 38.93 -18.45
N THR A 36 -0.18 37.75 -18.03
CA THR A 36 -0.90 37.53 -16.76
C THR A 36 0.04 37.45 -15.56
N ILE A 37 1.16 36.72 -15.67
CA ILE A 37 2.08 36.45 -14.55
C ILE A 37 3.43 37.16 -14.67
N GLY A 38 3.70 37.84 -15.79
CA GLY A 38 4.99 38.44 -16.06
C GLY A 38 6.09 37.38 -16.21
N ASN A 39 7.19 37.59 -15.47
CA ASN A 39 8.29 36.63 -15.31
C ASN A 39 8.26 35.97 -13.93
N SER A 40 7.15 36.07 -13.18
CA SER A 40 7.03 35.46 -11.86
C SER A 40 7.06 33.93 -11.99
N THR A 41 7.91 33.30 -11.20
CA THR A 41 7.92 31.85 -10.94
C THR A 41 7.40 31.53 -9.53
N ALA A 42 6.89 32.54 -8.82
CA ALA A 42 6.38 32.35 -7.47
C ALA A 42 5.07 31.53 -7.51
N PRO A 43 4.95 30.49 -6.66
CA PRO A 43 3.73 29.71 -6.55
C PRO A 43 2.51 30.61 -6.27
N GLY A 44 1.41 30.36 -6.96
CA GLY A 44 0.20 31.17 -6.81
C GLY A 44 -0.81 31.02 -7.95
N ILE A 45 -1.93 31.70 -7.79
CA ILE A 45 -3.08 31.66 -8.70
C ILE A 45 -3.25 33.03 -9.34
N TYR A 46 -3.19 33.07 -10.66
CA TYR A 46 -3.24 34.31 -11.42
C TYR A 46 -4.44 34.33 -12.38
N GLU A 47 -5.34 35.29 -12.19
CA GLU A 47 -6.58 35.42 -12.97
C GLU A 47 -6.32 36.10 -14.33
N VAL A 48 -6.80 35.48 -15.41
CA VAL A 48 -6.80 36.06 -16.76
C VAL A 48 -7.95 37.05 -16.86
N LYS A 49 -7.64 38.34 -17.04
CA LYS A 49 -8.65 39.43 -16.97
C LYS A 49 -9.40 39.70 -18.27
N GLU A 50 -8.77 39.51 -19.43
CA GLU A 50 -9.37 39.89 -20.71
C GLU A 50 -10.34 38.81 -21.23
N PRO A 51 -11.59 39.15 -21.59
CA PRO A 51 -12.57 38.17 -22.09
C PRO A 51 -12.10 37.35 -23.29
N LYS A 52 -11.35 37.97 -24.20
CA LYS A 52 -10.76 37.27 -25.37
C LYS A 52 -9.69 36.25 -24.97
N ASP A 53 -8.89 36.56 -23.94
CA ASP A 53 -7.82 35.70 -23.46
C ASP A 53 -8.42 34.55 -22.64
N ILE A 54 -9.47 34.81 -21.84
CA ILE A 54 -10.27 33.79 -21.14
C ILE A 54 -10.84 32.77 -22.13
N LYS A 55 -11.52 33.25 -23.18
CA LYS A 55 -12.09 32.38 -24.23
C LYS A 55 -11.02 31.57 -24.94
N PHE A 56 -9.85 32.17 -25.20
CA PHE A 56 -8.72 31.48 -25.81
C PHE A 56 -8.20 30.35 -24.91
N VAL A 57 -7.94 30.63 -23.62
CA VAL A 57 -7.47 29.62 -22.65
C VAL A 57 -8.47 28.47 -22.53
N SER A 58 -9.77 28.78 -22.38
CA SER A 58 -10.82 27.75 -22.30
C SER A 58 -10.88 26.87 -23.56
N GLY A 59 -10.75 27.50 -24.74
CA GLY A 59 -10.69 26.81 -26.04
C GLY A 59 -9.45 25.92 -26.17
N TYR A 60 -8.29 26.42 -25.73
CA TYR A 60 -7.03 25.69 -25.73
C TYR A 60 -7.10 24.43 -24.86
N ILE A 61 -7.56 24.56 -23.60
CA ILE A 61 -7.76 23.42 -22.69
C ILE A 61 -8.71 22.39 -23.35
N SER A 62 -9.82 22.85 -23.91
CA SER A 62 -10.81 21.96 -24.54
C SER A 62 -10.21 21.16 -25.71
N ALA A 63 -9.33 21.77 -26.50
CA ALA A 63 -8.67 21.10 -27.61
C ALA A 63 -7.58 20.14 -27.16
N ARG A 64 -6.77 20.51 -26.17
CA ARG A 64 -5.80 19.60 -25.54
C ARG A 64 -6.47 18.39 -24.91
N ASN A 65 -7.56 18.58 -24.18
CA ASN A 65 -8.28 17.45 -23.58
C ASN A 65 -8.94 16.55 -24.63
N LYS A 66 -9.26 17.06 -25.83
CA LYS A 66 -9.71 16.24 -26.96
C LYS A 66 -8.58 15.44 -27.62
N THR A 67 -7.33 15.90 -27.58
CA THR A 67 -6.18 15.14 -28.08
C THR A 67 -5.64 14.15 -27.06
N ILE A 68 -5.71 14.48 -25.77
CA ILE A 68 -5.22 13.64 -24.66
C ILE A 68 -6.19 12.52 -24.30
N LYS A 69 -7.52 12.74 -24.37
CA LYS A 69 -8.50 11.67 -24.12
C LYS A 69 -8.30 10.42 -25.01
N PRO A 70 -7.97 10.56 -26.31
CA PRO A 70 -7.46 9.45 -27.11
C PRO A 70 -6.18 8.86 -26.53
N GLU A 71 -5.14 9.62 -26.21
CA GLU A 71 -3.85 9.09 -25.72
C GLU A 71 -3.96 8.34 -24.39
N ILE A 72 -4.66 8.88 -23.38
CA ILE A 72 -4.88 8.21 -22.08
C ILE A 72 -5.83 7.02 -22.23
N LYS A 73 -6.91 7.14 -23.01
CA LYS A 73 -7.76 5.98 -23.30
C LYS A 73 -7.00 4.93 -24.11
N THR A 74 -6.03 5.32 -24.92
CA THR A 74 -5.13 4.36 -25.58
C THR A 74 -4.19 3.75 -24.56
N LEU A 75 -3.64 4.50 -23.59
CA LEU A 75 -2.76 3.98 -22.54
C LEU A 75 -3.47 3.06 -21.52
N SER A 76 -4.68 3.39 -21.07
CA SER A 76 -5.47 2.53 -20.18
C SER A 76 -6.05 1.31 -20.91
N VAL A 77 -6.42 1.47 -22.19
CA VAL A 77 -6.77 0.33 -23.07
C VAL A 77 -5.51 -0.46 -23.46
N ILE A 78 -4.32 0.14 -23.48
CA ILE A 78 -3.03 -0.56 -23.65
C ILE A 78 -2.74 -1.36 -22.39
N ASP A 79 -2.97 -0.81 -21.19
CA ASP A 79 -2.73 -1.50 -19.92
C ASP A 79 -3.73 -2.66 -19.67
N GLU A 80 -4.97 -2.56 -20.15
CA GLU A 80 -5.92 -3.69 -20.11
C GLU A 80 -5.80 -4.65 -21.31
N ASN A 81 -5.21 -4.23 -22.43
CA ASN A 81 -4.96 -5.08 -23.62
C ASN A 81 -3.51 -5.50 -23.81
N THR A 82 -2.66 -5.42 -22.79
CA THR A 82 -1.34 -6.02 -22.89
C THR A 82 -1.48 -7.53 -23.12
N LEU A 83 -0.49 -8.12 -23.80
CA LEU A 83 -0.57 -9.52 -24.22
C LEU A 83 -0.76 -10.46 -23.02
N GLY A 84 -0.02 -10.22 -21.93
CA GLY A 84 -0.13 -11.06 -20.74
C GLY A 84 -1.48 -10.93 -20.04
N ARG A 85 -2.02 -9.71 -19.92
CA ARG A 85 -3.33 -9.47 -19.28
C ARG A 85 -4.50 -9.97 -20.12
N ARG A 86 -4.45 -9.83 -21.44
CA ARG A 86 -5.42 -10.44 -22.37
C ARG A 86 -5.49 -11.94 -22.15
N TYR A 87 -4.33 -12.60 -22.13
CA TYR A 87 -4.24 -14.02 -21.86
C TYR A 87 -4.79 -14.39 -20.48
N ARG A 88 -4.40 -13.65 -19.43
CA ARG A 88 -4.88 -13.83 -18.05
C ARG A 88 -6.41 -13.72 -17.96
N ASN A 89 -7.00 -12.82 -18.74
CA ASN A 89 -8.44 -12.62 -18.85
C ASN A 89 -9.14 -13.62 -19.80
N GLY A 90 -8.43 -14.63 -20.30
CA GLY A 90 -8.99 -15.74 -21.08
C GLY A 90 -8.85 -15.62 -22.60
N ASP A 91 -8.20 -14.57 -23.12
CA ASP A 91 -7.98 -14.43 -24.57
C ASP A 91 -6.80 -15.29 -25.05
N LYS A 92 -7.12 -16.50 -25.51
CA LYS A 92 -6.15 -17.45 -26.04
C LYS A 92 -5.56 -17.07 -27.39
N SER A 93 -6.09 -16.04 -28.08
CA SER A 93 -5.51 -15.55 -29.32
C SER A 93 -4.15 -14.85 -29.12
N ALA A 94 -3.82 -14.45 -27.88
CA ALA A 94 -2.55 -13.82 -27.54
C ALA A 94 -1.36 -14.81 -27.48
N ILE A 95 -1.62 -16.12 -27.41
CA ILE A 95 -0.59 -17.16 -27.18
C ILE A 95 0.56 -17.10 -28.21
N PRO A 96 0.33 -16.99 -29.54
CA PRO A 96 1.43 -16.98 -30.53
C PRO A 96 2.40 -15.80 -30.34
N GLU A 97 1.89 -14.64 -29.98
CA GLU A 97 2.70 -13.44 -29.73
C GLU A 97 3.49 -13.57 -28.43
N ILE A 98 2.87 -14.10 -27.37
CA ILE A 98 3.55 -14.42 -26.10
C ILE A 98 4.70 -15.41 -26.36
N LEU A 99 4.45 -16.50 -27.09
CA LEU A 99 5.48 -17.49 -27.43
C LEU A 99 6.64 -16.91 -28.24
N THR A 100 6.37 -15.88 -29.05
CA THR A 100 7.39 -15.13 -29.80
C THR A 100 8.26 -14.31 -28.84
N ILE A 101 7.65 -13.61 -27.88
CA ILE A 101 8.38 -12.84 -26.86
C ILE A 101 9.23 -13.76 -25.98
N LEU A 102 8.64 -14.82 -25.46
CA LEU A 102 9.34 -15.85 -24.67
C LEU A 102 10.40 -16.60 -25.47
N GLY A 103 10.46 -16.39 -26.78
CA GLY A 103 11.44 -16.97 -27.68
C GLY A 103 12.67 -16.15 -27.97
N ASN A 104 12.70 -14.91 -27.52
CA ASN A 104 13.79 -13.99 -27.73
C ASN A 104 14.63 -13.88 -26.45
N ASP A 105 15.90 -13.52 -26.53
CA ASP A 105 16.75 -13.31 -25.35
C ASP A 105 16.62 -11.90 -24.74
N ASN A 106 15.41 -11.32 -24.78
CA ASN A 106 15.16 -9.98 -24.24
C ASN A 106 14.52 -10.08 -22.84
N TYR A 107 15.34 -9.89 -21.80
CA TYR A 107 14.90 -9.94 -20.40
C TYR A 107 13.72 -9.00 -20.11
N GLU A 108 13.78 -7.74 -20.54
CA GLU A 108 12.73 -6.76 -20.24
C GLU A 108 11.38 -7.18 -20.84
N ALA A 109 11.39 -7.66 -22.09
CA ALA A 109 10.17 -8.11 -22.76
C ALA A 109 9.59 -9.39 -22.12
N ILE A 110 10.46 -10.33 -21.73
CA ILE A 110 10.06 -11.57 -21.06
C ILE A 110 9.53 -11.28 -19.65
N ALA A 111 10.26 -10.51 -18.86
CA ALA A 111 9.87 -10.17 -17.50
C ALA A 111 8.52 -9.45 -17.51
N LYS A 112 8.34 -8.47 -18.40
CA LYS A 112 7.09 -7.74 -18.56
C LYS A 112 5.92 -8.65 -18.92
N VAL A 113 6.06 -9.54 -19.91
CA VAL A 113 4.93 -10.41 -20.29
C VAL A 113 4.57 -11.40 -19.19
N LEU A 114 5.56 -11.93 -18.44
CA LEU A 114 5.30 -12.81 -17.29
C LEU A 114 4.65 -12.07 -16.13
N GLU A 115 5.07 -10.83 -15.85
CA GLU A 115 4.44 -9.95 -14.86
C GLU A 115 2.97 -9.67 -15.23
N GLU A 116 2.70 -9.29 -16.48
CA GLU A 116 1.34 -9.06 -16.99
C GLU A 116 0.44 -10.31 -16.90
N MET A 117 1.03 -11.51 -17.04
CA MET A 117 0.34 -12.80 -16.90
C MET A 117 0.10 -13.19 -15.43
N SER A 118 0.78 -12.56 -14.47
CA SER A 118 0.72 -12.95 -13.06
C SER A 118 -0.59 -12.55 -12.37
N TYR A 119 -0.95 -13.29 -11.34
CA TYR A 119 -2.03 -13.01 -10.38
C TYR A 119 -1.46 -12.42 -9.09
N ASP A 120 -2.26 -11.63 -8.38
CA ASP A 120 -1.85 -11.02 -7.11
C ASP A 120 -1.47 -12.09 -6.08
N TYR A 121 -0.22 -12.05 -5.64
CA TYR A 121 0.35 -13.07 -4.77
C TYR A 121 -0.41 -13.21 -3.45
N THR A 122 -0.90 -14.41 -3.17
CA THR A 122 -1.39 -14.80 -1.84
C THR A 122 -0.83 -16.17 -1.46
N ASP A 123 -0.63 -16.44 -0.17
CA ASP A 123 -0.04 -17.70 0.28
C ASP A 123 -0.90 -18.93 -0.07
N ASN A 124 -2.19 -18.77 -0.30
CA ASN A 124 -3.15 -19.85 -0.57
C ASN A 124 -3.72 -19.86 -2.01
N GLN A 125 -2.96 -19.38 -3.00
CA GLN A 125 -3.43 -19.42 -4.40
C GLN A 125 -3.71 -20.86 -4.89
N PRO A 126 -4.81 -21.07 -5.66
CA PRO A 126 -5.08 -22.35 -6.29
C PRO A 126 -3.99 -22.72 -7.32
N VAL A 127 -3.92 -23.99 -7.72
CA VAL A 127 -3.01 -24.41 -8.79
C VAL A 127 -3.51 -23.86 -10.12
N HIS A 128 -2.62 -23.22 -10.87
CA HIS A 128 -2.95 -22.65 -12.17
C HIS A 128 -2.42 -23.53 -13.32
N TYR A 129 -3.25 -23.76 -14.32
CA TYR A 129 -2.90 -24.56 -15.50
C TYR A 129 -2.68 -23.64 -16.71
N LEU A 130 -1.52 -23.78 -17.36
CA LEU A 130 -1.19 -23.11 -18.61
C LEU A 130 -1.43 -24.04 -19.79
N GLU A 131 -1.65 -23.45 -20.97
CA GLU A 131 -1.60 -24.19 -22.23
C GLU A 131 -0.25 -24.88 -22.41
N PRO A 132 -0.22 -26.10 -22.99
CA PRO A 132 1.00 -26.92 -23.09
C PRO A 132 2.19 -26.19 -23.71
N GLU A 133 1.97 -25.46 -24.81
CA GLU A 133 3.01 -24.70 -25.51
C GLU A 133 3.60 -23.56 -24.66
N LEU A 134 2.77 -22.83 -23.90
CA LEU A 134 3.23 -21.79 -22.98
C LEU A 134 4.00 -22.42 -21.82
N LYS A 135 3.47 -23.50 -21.24
CA LYS A 135 4.11 -24.22 -20.15
C LYS A 135 5.50 -24.71 -20.55
N GLU A 136 5.61 -25.39 -21.68
CA GLU A 136 6.89 -25.88 -22.21
C GLU A 136 7.89 -24.74 -22.41
N ARG A 137 7.43 -23.64 -23.00
CA ARG A 137 8.29 -22.49 -23.29
C ARG A 137 8.79 -21.81 -22.01
N ILE A 138 7.92 -21.55 -21.03
CA ILE A 138 8.29 -20.91 -19.76
C ILE A 138 9.20 -21.83 -18.94
N PHE A 139 8.93 -23.14 -18.92
CA PHE A 139 9.76 -24.11 -18.19
C PHE A 139 11.20 -24.13 -18.71
N LYS A 140 11.39 -23.97 -20.03
CA LYS A 140 12.73 -23.85 -20.65
C LYS A 140 13.47 -22.58 -20.22
N LEU A 141 12.78 -21.51 -19.84
CA LEU A 141 13.41 -20.25 -19.42
C LEU A 141 14.10 -20.36 -18.05
N VAL A 142 13.68 -21.30 -17.20
CA VAL A 142 14.34 -21.55 -15.89
C VAL A 142 15.79 -21.99 -16.05
N SER A 143 16.15 -22.56 -17.20
CA SER A 143 17.52 -22.95 -17.53
C SER A 143 18.31 -21.86 -18.27
N ASN A 144 17.77 -20.65 -18.44
CA ASN A 144 18.43 -19.53 -19.11
C ASN A 144 18.83 -18.46 -18.09
N ASP A 145 20.13 -18.30 -17.86
CA ASP A 145 20.72 -17.40 -16.87
C ASP A 145 20.19 -15.96 -16.93
N SER A 146 19.89 -15.46 -18.12
CA SER A 146 19.45 -14.07 -18.31
C SER A 146 18.02 -13.82 -17.84
N VAL A 147 17.18 -14.87 -17.74
CA VAL A 147 15.73 -14.76 -17.49
C VAL A 147 15.19 -15.74 -16.45
N ASP A 148 16.04 -16.62 -15.89
CA ASP A 148 15.68 -17.60 -14.85
C ASP A 148 14.91 -16.93 -13.72
N PHE A 149 15.39 -15.79 -13.20
CA PHE A 149 14.73 -15.08 -12.12
C PHE A 149 13.24 -14.78 -12.41
N ALA A 150 12.94 -14.21 -13.58
CA ALA A 150 11.57 -13.86 -13.96
C ALA A 150 10.70 -15.11 -14.13
N ALA A 151 11.24 -16.16 -14.77
CA ALA A 151 10.53 -17.42 -15.00
C ALA A 151 10.26 -18.18 -13.69
N THR A 152 11.28 -18.34 -12.85
CA THR A 152 11.18 -19.01 -11.54
C THR A 152 10.18 -18.30 -10.64
N ARG A 153 10.24 -16.96 -10.57
CA ARG A 153 9.29 -16.14 -9.82
C ARG A 153 7.87 -16.33 -10.33
N TYR A 154 7.64 -16.20 -11.63
CA TYR A 154 6.33 -16.40 -12.25
C TYR A 154 5.74 -17.78 -11.93
N LEU A 155 6.53 -18.85 -12.11
CA LEU A 155 6.08 -20.22 -11.87
C LEU A 155 5.72 -20.48 -10.40
N GLY A 156 6.53 -19.97 -9.48
CA GLY A 156 6.36 -20.15 -8.03
C GLY A 156 5.24 -19.30 -7.44
N GLU A 157 5.20 -18.01 -7.77
CA GLU A 157 4.18 -17.07 -7.27
C GLU A 157 2.78 -17.47 -7.70
N ASN A 158 2.63 -17.89 -8.97
CA ASN A 158 1.36 -18.27 -9.56
C ASN A 158 1.01 -19.76 -9.40
N ASN A 159 1.77 -20.53 -8.59
CA ASN A 159 1.50 -21.94 -8.32
C ASN A 159 1.22 -22.76 -9.59
N ILE A 160 2.04 -22.60 -10.63
CA ILE A 160 1.81 -23.18 -11.97
C ILE A 160 1.98 -24.69 -11.94
N ASP A 161 0.99 -25.44 -12.41
CA ASP A 161 1.03 -26.91 -12.46
C ASP A 161 2.36 -27.45 -13.01
N GLY A 162 3.00 -28.35 -12.26
CA GLY A 162 4.27 -28.97 -12.63
C GLY A 162 5.54 -28.21 -12.21
N PHE A 163 5.45 -27.00 -11.66
CA PHE A 163 6.64 -26.24 -11.22
C PHE A 163 7.47 -27.02 -10.19
N VAL A 164 6.82 -27.76 -9.28
CA VAL A 164 7.49 -28.55 -8.23
C VAL A 164 8.40 -29.60 -8.86
N ALA A 165 7.90 -30.37 -9.82
CA ALA A 165 8.68 -31.41 -10.48
C ALA A 165 9.90 -30.82 -11.22
N LEU A 166 9.69 -29.71 -11.93
CA LEU A 166 10.77 -28.98 -12.62
C LEU A 166 11.85 -28.52 -11.65
N PHE A 167 11.47 -27.84 -10.57
CA PHE A 167 12.42 -27.30 -9.60
C PHE A 167 13.13 -28.43 -8.83
N GLU A 168 12.44 -29.51 -8.48
CA GLU A 168 13.07 -30.69 -7.87
C GLU A 168 14.11 -31.34 -8.80
N GLU A 169 13.80 -31.48 -10.09
CA GLU A 169 14.74 -31.98 -11.09
C GLU A 169 15.97 -31.09 -11.20
N ASN A 170 15.77 -29.76 -11.26
CA ASN A 170 16.87 -28.79 -11.30
C ASN A 170 17.79 -28.89 -10.07
N ILE A 171 17.22 -29.09 -8.88
CA ILE A 171 17.98 -29.35 -7.64
C ILE A 171 18.75 -30.67 -7.72
N ARG A 172 18.10 -31.76 -8.15
CA ARG A 172 18.73 -33.10 -8.20
C ARG A 172 19.89 -33.14 -9.20
N MET A 173 19.71 -32.51 -10.36
CA MET A 173 20.73 -32.48 -11.42
C MET A 173 21.85 -31.48 -11.15
N GLY A 174 21.70 -30.59 -10.16
CA GLY A 174 22.67 -29.52 -9.89
C GLY A 174 22.78 -28.51 -11.02
N ILE A 175 21.75 -28.40 -11.86
CA ILE A 175 21.70 -27.48 -13.02
C ILE A 175 21.06 -26.14 -12.66
N SER A 176 20.42 -26.04 -11.50
CA SER A 176 19.90 -24.76 -11.01
C SER A 176 21.08 -23.81 -10.78
N GLN A 177 21.13 -22.71 -11.54
CA GLN A 177 22.12 -21.66 -11.36
C GLN A 177 21.84 -20.81 -10.12
N ASN A 178 20.58 -20.81 -9.66
CA ASN A 178 20.18 -20.10 -8.46
C ASN A 178 19.21 -20.93 -7.58
N PRO A 179 19.72 -21.98 -6.89
CA PRO A 179 18.90 -22.81 -5.99
C PRO A 179 18.10 -22.00 -4.97
N ARG A 180 18.63 -20.83 -4.59
CA ARG A 180 18.02 -19.91 -3.61
C ARG A 180 16.67 -19.36 -4.08
N LEU A 181 16.45 -19.23 -5.39
CA LEU A 181 15.17 -18.73 -5.94
C LEU A 181 14.08 -19.79 -5.95
N ILE A 182 14.45 -21.07 -6.12
CA ILE A 182 13.50 -22.18 -6.22
C ILE A 182 13.15 -22.79 -4.86
N MET A 183 14.08 -22.70 -3.90
CA MET A 183 13.95 -23.29 -2.56
C MET A 183 12.71 -22.81 -1.77
N PRO A 184 12.35 -21.52 -1.73
CA PRO A 184 11.16 -21.04 -1.02
C PRO A 184 9.87 -21.63 -1.58
N TRP A 185 9.78 -21.76 -2.91
CA TRP A 185 8.64 -22.35 -3.60
C TRP A 185 8.52 -23.84 -3.33
N LEU A 186 9.63 -24.56 -3.37
CA LEU A 186 9.67 -25.99 -3.03
C LEU A 186 9.38 -26.23 -1.54
N ALA A 187 9.82 -25.35 -0.64
CA ALA A 187 9.49 -25.40 0.78
C ALA A 187 7.99 -25.20 1.04
N LYS A 188 7.36 -24.23 0.37
CA LYS A 188 5.90 -24.03 0.37
C LYS A 188 5.17 -25.28 -0.11
N ALA A 189 5.68 -25.92 -1.17
CA ALA A 189 5.15 -27.19 -1.70
C ALA A 189 5.51 -28.43 -0.87
N LYS A 190 6.22 -28.28 0.26
CA LYS A 190 6.63 -29.36 1.18
C LYS A 190 7.51 -30.42 0.50
N SER A 191 8.28 -30.03 -0.52
CA SER A 191 9.16 -30.93 -1.27
C SER A 191 10.19 -31.61 -0.37
N GLN A 192 10.21 -32.95 -0.40
CA GLN A 192 11.22 -33.72 0.34
C GLN A 192 12.62 -33.56 -0.27
N VAL A 193 12.71 -33.38 -1.58
CA VAL A 193 13.99 -33.18 -2.29
C VAL A 193 14.66 -31.89 -1.85
N ALA A 194 13.91 -30.79 -1.84
CA ALA A 194 14.41 -29.51 -1.38
C ALA A 194 14.82 -29.58 0.09
N PHE A 195 14.01 -30.26 0.92
CA PHE A 195 14.35 -30.46 2.32
C PHE A 195 15.67 -31.22 2.49
N ASP A 196 15.87 -32.32 1.78
CA ASP A 196 17.09 -33.13 1.85
C ASP A 196 18.31 -32.39 1.28
N TYR A 197 18.13 -31.59 0.23
CA TYR A 197 19.15 -30.69 -0.27
C TYR A 197 19.58 -29.69 0.81
N MET A 198 18.64 -28.93 1.37
CA MET A 198 18.89 -27.96 2.44
C MET A 198 19.54 -28.62 3.67
N ALA A 199 19.03 -29.78 4.07
CA ALA A 199 19.56 -30.52 5.21
C ALA A 199 21.04 -30.86 5.02
N ARG A 200 21.41 -31.37 3.84
CA ARG A 200 22.80 -31.67 3.49
C ARG A 200 23.67 -30.42 3.48
N GLU A 201 23.17 -29.30 2.96
CA GLU A 201 23.89 -28.02 2.97
C GLU A 201 24.17 -27.54 4.41
N LEU A 202 23.18 -27.62 5.31
CA LEU A 202 23.34 -27.32 6.74
C LEU A 202 24.35 -28.24 7.43
N GLU A 203 24.30 -29.55 7.16
CA GLU A 203 25.23 -30.53 7.73
C GLU A 203 26.69 -30.23 7.34
N GLN A 204 26.89 -29.68 6.14
CA GLN A 204 28.19 -29.23 5.64
C GLN A 204 28.56 -27.80 6.07
N GLY A 205 27.70 -27.12 6.83
CA GLY A 205 27.91 -25.74 7.28
C GLY A 205 27.68 -24.68 6.21
N ARG A 206 27.12 -25.05 5.04
CA ARG A 206 26.85 -24.14 3.93
C ARG A 206 25.42 -23.62 4.03
N ILE A 207 25.26 -22.37 4.44
CA ILE A 207 23.93 -21.77 4.67
C ILE A 207 23.45 -20.86 3.55
N ALA A 208 24.38 -20.32 2.75
CA ALA A 208 24.04 -19.43 1.66
C ALA A 208 23.07 -20.06 0.63
N PRO A 209 23.13 -21.36 0.27
CA PRO A 209 22.16 -21.98 -0.66
C PRO A 209 20.72 -22.09 -0.12
N ILE A 210 20.49 -21.83 1.17
CA ILE A 210 19.21 -22.03 1.88
C ILE A 210 18.28 -20.82 1.73
N GLY A 211 18.56 -19.95 0.75
CA GLY A 211 18.04 -18.58 0.67
C GLY A 211 16.53 -18.38 0.82
N TRP A 212 16.17 -17.13 1.11
CA TRP A 212 14.85 -16.51 1.02
C TRP A 212 13.73 -17.21 1.81
N GLY A 213 13.94 -17.45 3.10
CA GLY A 213 12.87 -17.95 3.97
C GLY A 213 12.50 -19.41 3.69
N ALA A 214 13.32 -20.18 2.94
CA ALA A 214 13.04 -21.59 2.70
C ALA A 214 13.00 -22.38 4.03
N SER A 215 13.92 -22.05 4.93
CA SER A 215 13.98 -22.66 6.26
C SER A 215 12.76 -22.30 7.13
N ASP A 216 12.32 -21.04 7.09
CA ASP A 216 11.08 -20.58 7.71
C ASP A 216 9.86 -21.34 7.15
N ARG A 217 9.70 -21.35 5.83
CA ARG A 217 8.60 -22.05 5.15
C ARG A 217 8.56 -23.55 5.46
N PHE A 218 9.69 -24.22 5.60
CA PHE A 218 9.71 -25.62 6.07
C PHE A 218 9.30 -25.76 7.54
N LEU A 219 9.65 -24.81 8.40
CA LEU A 219 9.21 -24.80 9.80
C LEU A 219 7.71 -24.52 9.94
N VAL A 220 7.14 -23.70 9.05
CA VAL A 220 5.70 -23.40 9.01
C VAL A 220 4.90 -24.52 8.35
N HIS A 221 5.27 -24.92 7.13
CA HIS A 221 4.45 -25.80 6.28
C HIS A 221 4.89 -27.26 6.24
N GLY A 222 6.16 -27.56 6.59
CA GLY A 222 6.70 -28.92 6.56
C GLY A 222 5.96 -29.88 7.49
N ASN A 223 6.19 -31.18 7.33
CA ASN A 223 5.67 -32.17 8.27
C ASN A 223 6.47 -32.18 9.59
N ASP A 224 5.96 -32.80 10.65
CA ASP A 224 6.59 -32.80 11.97
C ASP A 224 8.03 -33.34 11.97
N GLN A 225 8.31 -34.33 11.12
CA GLN A 225 9.65 -34.90 10.97
C GLN A 225 10.62 -33.91 10.33
N GLN A 226 10.20 -33.24 9.26
CA GLN A 226 10.97 -32.17 8.59
C GLN A 226 11.24 -31.04 9.57
N LYS A 227 10.22 -30.53 10.26
CA LYS A 227 10.36 -29.46 11.26
C LYS A 227 11.35 -29.83 12.37
N LYS A 228 11.24 -31.06 12.90
CA LYS A 228 12.15 -31.56 13.95
C LYS A 228 13.58 -31.65 13.43
N LYS A 229 13.82 -32.30 12.29
CA LYS A 229 15.15 -32.47 11.72
C LYS A 229 15.78 -31.12 11.38
N LEU A 230 15.03 -30.18 10.82
CA LEU A 230 15.54 -28.84 10.54
C LEU A 230 15.96 -28.10 11.80
N ARG A 231 15.15 -28.14 12.87
CA ARG A 231 15.56 -27.58 14.18
C ARG A 231 16.85 -28.21 14.69
N ASP A 232 16.96 -29.54 14.63
CA ASP A 232 18.17 -30.26 15.05
C ASP A 232 19.41 -29.79 14.28
N LEU A 233 19.26 -29.59 12.96
CA LEU A 233 20.34 -29.10 12.09
C LEU A 233 20.71 -27.65 12.39
N ILE A 234 19.74 -26.76 12.64
CA ILE A 234 20.00 -25.37 12.98
C ILE A 234 20.74 -25.27 14.32
N TYR A 235 20.34 -26.04 15.34
CA TYR A 235 21.09 -26.09 16.61
C TYR A 235 22.51 -26.64 16.42
N ALA A 236 22.67 -27.70 15.63
CA ALA A 236 23.98 -28.26 15.31
C ALA A 236 24.86 -27.23 14.58
N TYR A 237 24.28 -26.47 13.65
CA TYR A 237 24.96 -25.37 12.96
C TYR A 237 25.46 -24.32 13.95
N PHE A 238 24.59 -23.77 14.80
CA PHE A 238 24.98 -22.74 15.78
C PHE A 238 25.93 -23.24 16.88
N SER A 239 25.97 -24.55 17.13
CA SER A 239 26.97 -25.12 18.05
C SER A 239 28.40 -25.00 17.52
N LYS A 240 28.56 -24.96 16.19
CA LYS A 240 29.85 -24.82 15.49
C LYS A 240 30.11 -23.39 15.03
N ASN A 241 29.04 -22.65 14.71
CA ASN A 241 29.07 -21.29 14.19
C ASN A 241 28.20 -20.39 15.08
N PRO A 242 28.68 -19.98 16.27
CA PRO A 242 27.90 -19.13 17.17
C PRO A 242 27.46 -17.83 16.49
N ILE A 243 26.26 -17.37 16.81
CA ILE A 243 25.78 -16.04 16.39
C ILE A 243 26.63 -14.96 17.08
N THR A 244 26.90 -13.88 16.36
CA THR A 244 27.72 -12.74 16.81
C THR A 244 26.89 -11.48 16.97
N VAL A 245 27.46 -10.45 17.63
CA VAL A 245 26.80 -9.13 17.77
C VAL A 245 26.52 -8.51 16.41
N ASP A 246 27.44 -8.68 15.46
CA ASP A 246 27.26 -8.18 14.11
C ASP A 246 26.06 -8.85 13.44
N ASP A 247 25.89 -10.17 13.52
CA ASP A 247 24.74 -10.85 12.91
C ASP A 247 23.38 -10.25 13.35
N ILE A 248 23.30 -9.60 14.51
CA ILE A 248 22.06 -8.98 15.02
C ILE A 248 21.98 -7.47 14.74
N THR A 249 23.08 -6.73 14.84
CA THR A 249 23.04 -5.25 14.92
C THR A 249 23.10 -4.52 13.60
N HIS A 250 23.62 -5.14 12.53
CA HIS A 250 23.57 -4.53 11.21
C HIS A 250 22.70 -5.38 10.31
N PRO A 251 21.40 -5.03 10.16
CA PRO A 251 20.55 -5.70 9.19
C PRO A 251 21.20 -5.57 7.81
N VAL A 252 21.22 -6.67 7.05
CA VAL A 252 21.77 -6.67 5.69
C VAL A 252 20.83 -5.85 4.81
N ILE A 253 21.20 -4.59 4.52
CA ILE A 253 20.46 -3.70 3.63
C ILE A 253 20.98 -3.93 2.20
N GLY A 254 20.16 -4.56 1.35
CA GLY A 254 20.49 -4.84 -0.06
C GLY A 254 20.85 -6.29 -0.34
N GLU A 255 20.61 -6.74 -1.59
CA GLU A 255 20.68 -8.12 -2.12
C GLU A 255 20.87 -9.21 -1.06
N PHE A 256 19.77 -9.52 -0.35
CA PHE A 256 19.60 -10.60 0.64
C PHE A 256 20.14 -11.98 0.23
N MET A 257 20.59 -12.13 -1.01
CA MET A 257 20.69 -13.42 -1.69
C MET A 257 22.06 -14.07 -1.58
N ALA A 258 23.13 -13.43 -1.08
CA ALA A 258 24.47 -14.03 -1.06
C ALA A 258 25.28 -13.92 0.24
N ASP A 259 24.79 -13.22 1.26
CA ASP A 259 25.54 -13.00 2.50
C ASP A 259 25.29 -14.14 3.50
N GLU A 260 26.36 -14.83 3.93
CA GLU A 260 26.30 -15.83 4.99
C GLU A 260 25.73 -15.25 6.29
N ARG A 261 25.99 -13.98 6.59
CA ARG A 261 25.42 -13.29 7.75
C ARG A 261 23.90 -13.18 7.66
N ALA A 262 23.36 -12.84 6.49
CA ALA A 262 21.91 -12.77 6.28
C ALA A 262 21.28 -14.14 6.55
N ALA A 263 21.87 -15.21 6.02
CA ALA A 263 21.40 -16.57 6.24
C ALA A 263 21.53 -16.99 7.73
N ARG A 264 22.60 -16.62 8.46
CA ARG A 264 22.70 -16.87 9.91
C ARG A 264 21.60 -16.13 10.68
N SER A 265 21.34 -14.89 10.31
CA SER A 265 20.31 -14.05 10.92
C SER A 265 18.92 -14.66 10.73
N GLU A 266 18.63 -15.15 9.52
CA GLU A 266 17.38 -15.87 9.20
C GLU A 266 17.24 -17.14 10.04
N LEU A 267 18.27 -18.00 10.08
CA LEU A 267 18.22 -19.23 10.89
C LEU A 267 18.04 -18.94 12.38
N PHE A 268 18.62 -17.84 12.89
CA PHE A 268 18.44 -17.41 14.26
C PHE A 268 16.99 -16.95 14.51
N ALA A 269 16.45 -16.11 13.64
CA ALA A 269 15.04 -15.69 13.69
C ALA A 269 14.09 -16.90 13.67
N ASN A 270 14.42 -17.93 12.90
CA ASN A 270 13.65 -19.17 12.83
C ASN A 270 13.66 -19.97 14.14
N ILE A 271 14.76 -19.97 14.90
CA ILE A 271 14.78 -20.58 16.24
C ILE A 271 13.94 -19.77 17.23
N VAL A 272 13.96 -18.43 17.11
CA VAL A 272 13.15 -17.52 17.92
C VAL A 272 11.66 -17.74 17.66
N ALA A 273 11.24 -17.81 16.38
CA ALA A 273 9.84 -17.95 16.00
C ALA A 273 9.30 -19.39 16.10
N HIS A 274 10.10 -20.38 15.68
CA HIS A 274 9.62 -21.75 15.40
C HIS A 274 10.41 -22.86 16.08
N GLY A 275 11.30 -22.52 17.01
CA GLY A 275 12.11 -23.51 17.73
C GLY A 275 11.30 -24.42 18.66
N ASP A 276 11.95 -25.02 19.65
CA ASP A 276 11.30 -25.90 20.63
C ASP A 276 11.76 -25.59 22.07
N LYS A 277 11.47 -26.45 23.05
CA LYS A 277 11.89 -26.22 24.44
C LYS A 277 13.40 -25.99 24.60
N ARG A 278 14.23 -26.46 23.65
CA ARG A 278 15.69 -26.21 23.65
C ARG A 278 16.03 -24.76 23.30
N SER A 279 15.13 -24.04 22.61
CA SER A 279 15.32 -22.64 22.25
C SER A 279 15.55 -21.77 23.47
N ILE A 280 14.93 -22.10 24.61
CA ILE A 280 15.10 -21.35 25.86
C ILE A 280 16.58 -21.31 26.25
N ALA A 281 17.18 -22.48 26.49
CA ALA A 281 18.57 -22.58 26.90
C ALA A 281 19.52 -22.06 25.80
N PHE A 282 19.19 -22.28 24.53
CA PHE A 282 19.96 -21.76 23.40
C PHE A 282 19.98 -20.24 23.36
N LEU A 283 18.82 -19.59 23.44
CA LEU A 283 18.68 -18.14 23.41
C LEU A 283 19.30 -17.51 24.67
N GLU A 284 19.03 -18.03 25.87
CA GLU A 284 19.66 -17.55 27.11
C GLU A 284 21.18 -17.56 27.03
N LYS A 285 21.78 -18.69 26.59
CA LYS A 285 23.22 -18.83 26.42
C LYS A 285 23.76 -17.83 25.39
N THR A 286 23.10 -17.75 24.24
CA THR A 286 23.47 -16.91 23.12
C THR A 286 23.50 -15.43 23.52
N PHE A 287 22.38 -14.96 24.05
CA PHE A 287 22.22 -13.59 24.47
C PHE A 287 23.15 -13.21 25.63
N SER A 288 23.40 -14.13 26.57
CA SER A 288 24.39 -13.92 27.62
C SER A 288 25.80 -13.73 27.05
N ALA A 289 26.18 -14.51 26.03
CA ALA A 289 27.45 -14.34 25.34
C ALA A 289 27.55 -13.00 24.61
N LEU A 290 26.48 -12.59 23.92
CA LEU A 290 26.42 -11.33 23.17
C LEU A 290 26.42 -10.09 24.07
N ALA A 291 25.78 -10.16 25.24
CA ALA A 291 25.81 -9.10 26.24
C ALA A 291 27.24 -8.82 26.75
N ILE A 292 28.07 -9.87 26.83
CA ILE A 292 29.49 -9.77 27.24
C ILE A 292 30.34 -9.12 26.14
N GLU A 293 30.02 -9.34 24.86
CA GLU A 293 30.79 -8.83 23.70
C GLU A 293 30.60 -7.33 23.41
N LYS A 294 29.94 -6.58 24.31
CA LYS A 294 29.66 -5.13 24.19
C LYS A 294 28.69 -4.81 23.06
N LEU A 295 27.41 -5.12 23.25
CA LEU A 295 26.37 -4.19 22.80
C LEU A 295 26.45 -2.97 23.74
N PRO A 296 27.16 -1.88 23.39
CA PRO A 296 27.20 -0.73 24.28
C PRO A 296 25.76 -0.20 24.33
N ASN A 297 25.17 -0.18 25.52
CA ASN A 297 23.83 0.34 25.82
C ASN A 297 22.65 -0.63 25.76
N VAL A 298 22.85 -1.96 25.74
CA VAL A 298 21.72 -2.90 25.93
C VAL A 298 21.74 -3.47 27.36
N ASP A 299 20.66 -3.26 28.11
CA ASP A 299 20.53 -3.76 29.48
C ASP A 299 20.38 -5.30 29.47
N PRO A 300 21.17 -6.06 30.24
CA PRO A 300 20.95 -7.50 30.41
C PRO A 300 19.50 -7.89 30.77
N GLN A 301 18.75 -7.00 31.42
CA GLN A 301 17.33 -7.20 31.71
C GLN A 301 16.45 -7.10 30.45
N GLU A 302 16.76 -6.22 29.51
CA GLU A 302 16.08 -6.11 28.21
C GLU A 302 16.31 -7.37 27.38
N ILE A 303 17.54 -7.88 27.38
CA ILE A 303 17.89 -9.14 26.74
C ILE A 303 17.11 -10.32 27.33
N SER A 304 17.10 -10.43 28.67
CA SER A 304 16.30 -11.45 29.36
C SER A 304 14.81 -11.33 29.01
N ALA A 305 14.30 -10.11 28.86
CA ALA A 305 12.91 -9.88 28.49
C ALA A 305 12.63 -10.38 27.06
N ILE A 306 13.48 -10.04 26.09
CA ILE A 306 13.37 -10.52 24.70
C ILE A 306 13.34 -12.06 24.63
N VAL A 307 14.22 -12.73 25.37
CA VAL A 307 14.24 -14.20 25.42
C VAL A 307 12.95 -14.75 26.01
N GLN A 308 12.48 -14.20 27.13
CA GLN A 308 11.27 -14.68 27.80
C GLN A 308 10.00 -14.46 26.96
N ILE A 309 9.90 -13.33 26.24
CA ILE A 309 8.80 -13.04 25.32
C ILE A 309 8.76 -14.05 24.17
N ASN A 310 9.91 -14.27 23.54
CA ASN A 310 10.00 -15.15 22.38
C ASN A 310 9.89 -16.62 22.73
N THR A 311 10.14 -17.00 23.98
CA THR A 311 10.03 -18.40 24.42
C THR A 311 8.75 -18.70 25.20
N LEU A 312 7.86 -17.71 25.33
CA LEU A 312 6.67 -17.83 26.16
C LEU A 312 5.78 -19.00 25.76
N HIS A 313 5.62 -19.27 24.46
CA HIS A 313 4.76 -20.35 23.96
C HIS A 313 5.27 -21.76 24.33
N TYR A 314 6.51 -21.90 24.80
CA TYR A 314 7.03 -23.17 25.32
C TYR A 314 6.66 -23.44 26.78
N LYS A 315 6.22 -22.41 27.52
CA LYS A 315 5.84 -22.52 28.93
C LYS A 315 4.42 -23.06 29.08
N ALA A 316 4.08 -23.58 30.26
CA ALA A 316 2.71 -23.99 30.56
C ALA A 316 1.77 -22.77 30.61
N PRO A 317 0.47 -22.88 30.26
CA PRO A 317 -0.45 -21.74 30.19
C PRO A 317 -0.42 -20.78 31.41
N ALA A 318 -0.44 -21.31 32.63
CA ALA A 318 -0.37 -20.50 33.85
C ALA A 318 0.97 -19.75 34.01
N GLU A 319 2.08 -20.37 33.60
CA GLU A 319 3.41 -19.76 33.61
C GLU A 319 3.53 -18.67 32.53
N ARG A 320 2.90 -18.87 31.36
CA ARG A 320 2.89 -17.85 30.29
C ARG A 320 2.30 -16.55 30.79
N LYS A 321 1.14 -16.64 31.44
CA LYS A 321 0.46 -15.48 32.03
C LYS A 321 1.37 -14.76 33.04
N ALA A 322 1.91 -15.50 34.01
CA ALA A 322 2.74 -14.91 35.07
C ALA A 322 3.99 -14.22 34.49
N VAL A 323 4.68 -14.86 33.55
CA VAL A 323 5.87 -14.29 32.89
C VAL A 323 5.48 -13.08 32.03
N PHE A 324 4.38 -13.13 31.29
CA PHE A 324 3.92 -11.99 30.48
C PHE A 324 3.61 -10.76 31.33
N LEU A 325 2.89 -10.94 32.45
CA LEU A 325 2.55 -9.84 33.36
C LEU A 325 3.81 -9.23 34.00
N ASP A 326 4.78 -10.06 34.40
CA ASP A 326 6.08 -9.61 34.90
C ASP A 326 6.84 -8.79 33.83
N LEU A 327 6.91 -9.28 32.60
CA LEU A 327 7.55 -8.59 31.48
C LEU A 327 6.90 -7.24 31.16
N LEU A 328 5.56 -7.20 31.15
CA LEU A 328 4.82 -5.98 30.88
C LEU A 328 5.11 -4.91 31.97
N SER A 329 5.19 -5.34 33.23
CA SER A 329 5.56 -4.46 34.35
C SER A 329 6.98 -3.88 34.24
N LYS A 330 7.89 -4.62 33.59
CA LYS A 330 9.28 -4.22 33.32
C LYS A 330 9.44 -3.37 32.06
N LYS A 331 8.34 -2.78 31.57
CA LYS A 331 8.29 -1.87 30.41
C LYS A 331 8.57 -2.52 29.05
N MET A 332 8.07 -3.74 28.83
CA MET A 332 7.99 -4.33 27.48
C MET A 332 7.47 -3.32 26.45
N VAL A 333 8.06 -3.33 25.24
CA VAL A 333 7.57 -2.48 24.14
C VAL A 333 6.12 -2.84 23.85
N LEU A 334 5.25 -1.83 23.80
CA LEU A 334 3.81 -2.04 23.71
C LEU A 334 3.39 -2.78 22.43
N GLY A 335 4.07 -2.54 21.30
CA GLY A 335 3.83 -3.26 20.05
C GLY A 335 4.06 -4.77 20.19
N ASP A 336 5.20 -5.16 20.74
CA ASP A 336 5.54 -6.57 21.01
C ASP A 336 4.51 -7.22 21.94
N ALA A 337 4.02 -6.46 22.93
CA ALA A 337 3.00 -6.94 23.87
C ALA A 337 1.69 -7.28 23.13
N PHE A 338 1.22 -6.40 22.24
CA PHE A 338 0.02 -6.67 21.46
C PHE A 338 0.18 -7.87 20.51
N GLU A 339 1.29 -7.94 19.77
CA GLU A 339 1.55 -9.06 18.87
C GLU A 339 1.65 -10.39 19.61
N LYS A 340 2.27 -10.39 20.80
CA LYS A 340 2.37 -11.61 21.61
C LYS A 340 1.01 -12.09 22.12
N VAL A 341 0.17 -11.17 22.58
CA VAL A 341 -1.17 -11.54 23.05
C VAL A 341 -2.08 -11.94 21.88
N ARG A 342 -1.95 -11.31 20.71
CA ARG A 342 -2.71 -11.67 19.51
C ARG A 342 -2.41 -13.10 19.03
N SER A 343 -1.15 -13.54 19.17
CA SER A 343 -0.67 -14.86 18.74
C SER A 343 -0.82 -15.98 19.78
N ASP A 344 -1.12 -15.65 21.05
CA ASP A 344 -1.29 -16.63 22.12
C ASP A 344 -2.74 -16.63 22.66
N GLU A 345 -3.50 -17.69 22.37
CA GLU A 345 -4.90 -17.84 22.76
C GLU A 345 -5.13 -17.76 24.28
N VAL A 346 -4.18 -18.23 25.09
CA VAL A 346 -4.28 -18.19 26.56
C VAL A 346 -4.23 -16.75 27.03
N LEU A 347 -3.29 -15.97 26.50
CA LEU A 347 -3.15 -14.57 26.86
C LEU A 347 -4.30 -13.72 26.33
N ARG A 348 -4.73 -13.96 25.07
CA ARG A 348 -5.78 -13.20 24.39
C ARG A 348 -7.10 -13.15 25.14
N ASN A 349 -7.46 -14.26 25.77
CA ASN A 349 -8.73 -14.44 26.44
C ASN A 349 -8.67 -14.17 27.95
N ASP A 350 -7.50 -13.83 28.50
CA ASP A 350 -7.33 -13.59 29.94
C ASP A 350 -7.64 -12.14 30.33
N GLU A 351 -8.53 -11.95 31.31
CA GLU A 351 -8.99 -10.63 31.75
C GLU A 351 -7.87 -9.81 32.42
N GLU A 352 -6.99 -10.45 33.19
CA GLU A 352 -5.90 -9.79 33.90
C GLU A 352 -4.82 -9.31 32.92
N VAL A 353 -4.53 -10.11 31.90
CA VAL A 353 -3.66 -9.71 30.77
C VAL A 353 -4.23 -8.50 30.03
N ALA A 354 -5.54 -8.51 29.73
CA ALA A 354 -6.20 -7.39 29.08
C ALA A 354 -6.13 -6.11 29.95
N GLN A 355 -6.36 -6.21 31.26
CA GLN A 355 -6.27 -5.07 32.19
C GLN A 355 -4.84 -4.52 32.26
N ALA A 356 -3.86 -5.41 32.33
CA ALA A 356 -2.46 -5.04 32.38
C ALA A 356 -2.00 -4.34 31.08
N LEU A 357 -2.47 -4.80 29.90
CA LEU A 357 -2.22 -4.14 28.62
C LEU A 357 -2.76 -2.71 28.57
N VAL A 358 -4.02 -2.51 28.99
CA VAL A 358 -4.64 -1.18 29.02
C VAL A 358 -3.90 -0.26 30.01
N SER A 359 -3.54 -0.79 31.18
CA SER A 359 -2.76 -0.06 32.18
C SER A 359 -1.38 0.33 31.66
N HIS A 360 -0.71 -0.59 30.97
CA HIS A 360 0.61 -0.34 30.38
C HIS A 360 0.54 0.74 29.30
N TRP A 361 -0.39 0.63 28.36
CA TRP A 361 -0.67 1.66 27.36
C TRP A 361 -0.96 3.04 27.98
N PHE A 362 -1.72 3.07 29.08
CA PHE A 362 -2.05 4.32 29.76
C PHE A 362 -0.81 5.04 30.29
N ASN A 363 0.14 4.28 30.82
CA ASN A 363 1.40 4.78 31.36
C ASN A 363 2.43 5.18 30.28
N GLN A 364 2.19 4.84 29.02
CA GLN A 364 3.04 5.26 27.89
C GLN A 364 2.72 6.70 27.47
N LYS A 365 3.78 7.51 27.32
CA LYS A 365 3.69 8.95 27.01
C LYS A 365 3.11 9.24 25.62
N TYR A 366 3.39 8.37 24.65
CA TYR A 366 3.07 8.60 23.22
C TYR A 366 2.23 7.48 22.60
N ALA A 367 1.55 6.67 23.40
CA ALA A 367 0.74 5.58 22.86
C ALA A 367 -0.58 6.12 22.26
N SER A 368 -0.87 5.71 21.02
CA SER A 368 -2.09 6.08 20.31
C SER A 368 -3.30 5.31 20.85
N ASN A 369 -4.46 5.96 20.95
CA ASN A 369 -5.74 5.31 21.26
C ASN A 369 -6.09 4.26 20.19
N LEU A 370 -5.77 4.53 18.91
CA LEU A 370 -6.10 3.66 17.77
C LEU A 370 -5.55 2.24 17.95
N THR A 371 -4.35 2.08 18.51
CA THR A 371 -3.73 0.78 18.74
C THR A 371 -4.57 -0.07 19.70
N ILE A 372 -5.02 0.51 20.83
CA ILE A 372 -5.86 -0.21 21.79
C ILE A 372 -7.26 -0.47 21.24
N VAL A 373 -7.85 0.52 20.59
CA VAL A 373 -9.19 0.40 20.01
C VAL A 373 -9.23 -0.71 18.96
N SER A 374 -8.26 -0.73 18.06
CA SER A 374 -8.11 -1.78 17.03
C SER A 374 -7.88 -3.16 17.65
N TYR A 375 -7.07 -3.25 18.71
CA TYR A 375 -6.82 -4.53 19.38
C TYR A 375 -8.08 -5.12 20.02
N PHE A 376 -8.90 -4.28 20.66
CA PHE A 376 -10.14 -4.72 21.31
C PHE A 376 -11.37 -4.62 20.41
N LYS A 377 -11.20 -4.50 19.09
CA LYS A 377 -12.29 -4.29 18.13
C LYS A 377 -13.39 -5.35 18.15
N ASP A 378 -13.16 -6.52 18.74
CA ASP A 378 -14.16 -7.59 18.86
C ASP A 378 -15.03 -7.49 20.13
N LYS A 379 -14.60 -6.71 21.14
CA LYS A 379 -15.39 -6.50 22.38
C LYS A 379 -16.59 -5.60 22.11
N ASN A 380 -17.69 -5.75 22.86
CA ASN A 380 -18.74 -4.73 22.83
C ASN A 380 -18.40 -3.52 23.73
N GLN A 381 -19.15 -2.42 23.60
CA GLN A 381 -18.89 -1.18 24.34
C GLN A 381 -18.89 -1.39 25.86
N VAL A 382 -19.86 -2.16 26.37
CA VAL A 382 -20.01 -2.40 27.82
C VAL A 382 -18.82 -3.17 28.38
N GLU A 383 -18.36 -4.20 27.67
CA GLU A 383 -17.18 -4.97 28.04
C GLU A 383 -15.91 -4.13 28.02
N PHE A 384 -15.75 -3.28 26.99
CA PHE A 384 -14.59 -2.41 26.86
C PHE A 384 -14.58 -1.34 27.96
N ASP A 385 -15.72 -0.68 28.24
CA ASP A 385 -15.82 0.31 29.30
C ASP A 385 -15.57 -0.29 30.68
N ALA A 386 -16.05 -1.52 30.93
CA ALA A 386 -15.76 -2.23 32.17
C ALA A 386 -14.26 -2.54 32.32
N LEU A 387 -13.59 -2.95 31.23
CA LEU A 387 -12.15 -3.19 31.19
C LEU A 387 -11.38 -1.89 31.47
N VAL A 388 -11.74 -0.81 30.78
CA VAL A 388 -11.13 0.51 30.93
C VAL A 388 -11.32 1.05 32.35
N LEU A 389 -12.52 0.92 32.92
CA LEU A 389 -12.83 1.34 34.30
C LEU A 389 -11.93 0.65 35.34
N LYS A 390 -11.62 -0.64 35.13
CA LYS A 390 -10.75 -1.41 36.02
C LYS A 390 -9.26 -1.08 35.85
N SER A 391 -8.88 -0.62 34.66
CA SER A 391 -7.46 -0.49 34.28
C SER A 391 -6.90 0.90 34.45
N ILE A 392 -7.72 1.95 34.29
CA ILE A 392 -7.22 3.33 34.28
C ILE A 392 -8.08 4.28 35.14
N PRO A 393 -7.45 5.25 35.83
CA PRO A 393 -8.16 6.18 36.69
C PRO A 393 -9.11 7.09 35.90
N ASP A 394 -10.07 7.70 36.59
CA ASP A 394 -10.94 8.69 35.96
C ASP A 394 -10.16 9.91 35.47
N GLY A 395 -10.51 10.37 34.28
CA GLY A 395 -9.82 11.48 33.64
C GLY A 395 -10.10 11.58 32.15
N LYS A 396 -9.48 12.58 31.52
CA LYS A 396 -9.66 12.88 30.10
C LYS A 396 -9.27 11.69 29.21
N LYS A 397 -8.08 11.12 29.40
CA LYS A 397 -7.58 9.99 28.59
C LYS A 397 -8.50 8.76 28.63
N ARG A 398 -9.18 8.53 29.76
CA ARG A 398 -10.19 7.47 29.91
C ARG A 398 -11.43 7.73 29.06
N ARG A 399 -12.00 8.93 29.18
CA ARG A 399 -13.17 9.34 28.38
C ARG A 399 -12.84 9.34 26.88
N ASP A 400 -11.69 9.90 26.52
CA ASP A 400 -11.22 9.94 25.14
C ASP A 400 -11.13 8.52 24.54
N LEU A 401 -10.58 7.56 25.29
CA LEU A 401 -10.46 6.16 24.84
C LEU A 401 -11.83 5.46 24.67
N SER A 402 -12.73 5.61 25.64
CA SER A 402 -14.09 5.05 25.56
C SER A 402 -14.88 5.64 24.38
N GLU A 403 -14.74 6.94 24.14
CA GLU A 403 -15.36 7.61 22.99
C GLU A 403 -14.77 7.13 21.65
N ASP A 404 -13.45 6.97 21.54
CA ASP A 404 -12.80 6.46 20.32
C ASP A 404 -13.26 5.04 20.01
N PHE A 405 -13.40 4.20 21.04
CA PHE A 405 -13.95 2.87 20.89
C PHE A 405 -15.41 2.90 20.40
N ALA A 406 -16.24 3.76 20.99
CA ALA A 406 -17.63 3.94 20.55
C ALA A 406 -17.72 4.41 19.09
N ILE A 407 -16.80 5.28 18.66
CA ILE A 407 -16.70 5.70 17.25
C ILE A 407 -16.35 4.52 16.35
N SER A 408 -15.38 3.68 16.72
CA SER A 408 -14.99 2.49 15.93
C SER A 408 -16.07 1.42 15.80
N LYS A 409 -17.11 1.48 16.64
CA LYS A 409 -18.25 0.56 16.62
C LYS A 409 -19.41 1.01 15.75
N LYS A 410 -19.37 2.25 15.27
CA LYS A 410 -20.37 2.75 14.33
C LYS A 410 -20.27 1.98 13.02
N THR A 411 -21.41 1.64 12.48
CA THR A 411 -21.55 0.99 11.18
C THR A 411 -21.65 2.02 10.07
N VAL A 412 -21.48 1.58 8.82
CA VAL A 412 -21.81 2.41 7.64
C VAL A 412 -23.22 2.99 7.70
N GLN A 413 -24.18 2.28 8.31
CA GLN A 413 -25.55 2.78 8.50
C GLN A 413 -25.59 3.90 9.53
N ASP A 414 -24.91 3.76 10.67
CA ASP A 414 -24.82 4.81 11.69
C ASP A 414 -24.17 6.09 11.12
N HIS A 415 -23.14 5.93 10.30
CA HIS A 415 -22.50 7.03 9.59
C HIS A 415 -23.43 7.66 8.55
N SER A 416 -24.13 6.85 7.75
CA SER A 416 -25.12 7.31 6.77
C SER A 416 -26.22 8.15 7.45
N ASP A 417 -26.78 7.63 8.55
CA ASP A 417 -27.82 8.31 9.32
C ASP A 417 -27.30 9.62 9.92
N TYR A 418 -26.06 9.62 10.42
CA TYR A 418 -25.39 10.82 10.88
C TYR A 418 -25.25 11.86 9.75
N LEU A 419 -24.72 11.46 8.59
CA LEU A 419 -24.51 12.36 7.45
C LEU A 419 -25.84 12.94 6.95
N PHE A 420 -26.89 12.11 6.88
CA PHE A 420 -28.22 12.54 6.48
C PHE A 420 -28.85 13.50 7.49
N LYS A 421 -28.86 13.15 8.78
CA LYS A 421 -29.45 13.96 9.86
C LYS A 421 -28.78 15.33 9.99
N ASN A 422 -27.48 15.42 9.71
CA ASN A 422 -26.71 16.67 9.77
C ASN A 422 -26.66 17.41 8.42
N GLY A 423 -27.37 16.92 7.39
CA GLY A 423 -27.50 17.61 6.11
C GLY A 423 -26.21 17.67 5.28
N PHE A 424 -25.37 16.64 5.35
CA PHE A 424 -24.26 16.41 4.40
C PHE A 424 -24.73 15.74 3.12
N ILE A 425 -25.75 14.88 3.24
CA ILE A 425 -26.33 14.14 2.13
C ILE A 425 -27.85 14.30 2.15
N ASP A 426 -28.44 14.35 0.97
CA ASP A 426 -29.88 14.54 0.77
C ASP A 426 -30.67 13.24 0.91
N THR A 427 -29.99 12.10 0.81
CA THR A 427 -30.56 10.76 0.90
C THR A 427 -29.60 9.84 1.65
N PRO A 428 -30.09 8.94 2.53
CA PRO A 428 -29.26 7.91 3.14
C PRO A 428 -28.55 7.05 2.09
N ILE A 429 -27.39 6.53 2.46
CA ILE A 429 -26.63 5.58 1.66
C ILE A 429 -27.42 4.28 1.55
N THR A 430 -27.51 3.75 0.32
CA THR A 430 -28.24 2.52 0.05
C THR A 430 -27.29 1.32 -0.04
N PRO A 431 -27.78 0.08 0.20
CA PRO A 431 -26.97 -1.13 -0.01
C PRO A 431 -26.35 -1.22 -1.42
N GLN A 432 -27.07 -0.76 -2.45
CA GLN A 432 -26.54 -0.75 -3.82
C GLN A 432 -25.33 0.17 -3.96
N MET A 433 -25.33 1.35 -3.33
CA MET A 433 -24.18 2.26 -3.36
C MET A 433 -22.94 1.65 -2.70
N ILE A 434 -23.15 0.89 -1.62
CA ILE A 434 -22.09 0.16 -0.91
C ILE A 434 -21.49 -0.91 -1.85
N GLU A 435 -22.33 -1.70 -2.51
CA GLU A 435 -21.87 -2.75 -3.44
C GLU A 435 -21.21 -2.18 -4.70
N ASP A 436 -21.72 -1.07 -5.25
CA ASP A 436 -21.08 -0.37 -6.37
C ASP A 436 -19.70 0.16 -5.98
N PHE A 437 -19.57 0.68 -4.76
CA PHE A 437 -18.30 1.16 -4.23
C PHE A 437 -17.28 0.03 -4.05
N LYS A 438 -17.69 -1.12 -3.48
CA LYS A 438 -16.83 -2.31 -3.32
C LYS A 438 -16.28 -2.82 -4.65
N LYS A 439 -17.13 -2.85 -5.70
CA LYS A 439 -16.73 -3.28 -7.05
C LYS A 439 -15.74 -2.33 -7.71
N ALA A 440 -15.86 -1.03 -7.47
CA ALA A 440 -15.02 -0.03 -8.12
C ALA A 440 -13.62 0.08 -7.52
N ASN A 441 -13.42 -0.29 -6.25
CA ASN A 441 -12.18 -0.01 -5.50
C ASN A 441 -11.45 -1.27 -5.00
N PHE A 442 -11.71 -2.46 -5.56
CA PHE A 442 -11.07 -3.74 -5.17
C PHE A 442 -10.88 -3.89 -3.65
N TYR A 443 -11.96 -3.68 -2.90
CA TYR A 443 -11.91 -3.57 -1.45
C TYR A 443 -11.67 -4.93 -0.78
N GLU A 444 -10.72 -5.00 0.17
CA GLU A 444 -10.63 -6.15 1.09
C GLU A 444 -11.86 -6.20 2.02
N PRO A 445 -12.29 -7.40 2.48
CA PRO A 445 -13.56 -7.57 3.17
C PRO A 445 -13.66 -6.77 4.48
N ASP A 446 -14.74 -5.98 4.58
CA ASP A 446 -15.45 -5.49 5.77
C ASP A 446 -14.75 -4.59 6.81
N GLU A 447 -13.41 -4.50 6.90
CA GLU A 447 -12.79 -3.71 7.98
C GLU A 447 -12.82 -2.18 7.77
N GLN A 448 -12.72 -1.70 6.53
CA GLN A 448 -12.68 -0.27 6.24
C GLN A 448 -14.04 0.34 5.86
N ILE A 449 -15.08 -0.47 5.63
CA ILE A 449 -16.38 0.04 5.17
C ILE A 449 -17.15 0.78 6.26
N ASN A 450 -16.86 0.45 7.52
CA ASN A 450 -17.39 1.09 8.71
C ASN A 450 -16.50 2.28 9.17
N ASP A 451 -15.63 2.80 8.30
CA ASP A 451 -14.97 4.09 8.53
C ASP A 451 -15.87 5.22 8.00
N ILE A 452 -15.96 6.31 8.75
CA ILE A 452 -16.66 7.53 8.32
C ILE A 452 -16.05 8.10 7.03
N LYS A 453 -14.73 8.02 6.86
CA LYS A 453 -14.03 8.44 5.63
C LYS A 453 -14.58 7.66 4.43
N THR A 454 -14.56 6.34 4.49
CA THR A 454 -15.14 5.47 3.45
C THR A 454 -16.61 5.79 3.21
N THR A 455 -17.37 6.01 4.27
CA THR A 455 -18.79 6.38 4.16
C THR A 455 -18.97 7.70 3.39
N THR A 456 -18.14 8.71 3.62
CA THR A 456 -18.18 9.96 2.84
C THR A 456 -17.81 9.76 1.37
N GLN A 457 -16.93 8.82 1.03
CA GLN A 457 -16.64 8.45 -0.36
C GLN A 457 -17.82 7.74 -1.03
N ILE A 458 -18.47 6.80 -0.33
CA ILE A 458 -19.69 6.13 -0.82
C ILE A 458 -20.80 7.17 -1.09
N ALA A 459 -20.92 8.16 -0.22
CA ALA A 459 -21.81 9.31 -0.38
C ALA A 459 -21.40 10.29 -1.50
N LYS A 460 -20.23 10.10 -2.11
CA LYS A 460 -19.64 10.98 -3.15
C LYS A 460 -19.47 12.43 -2.69
N ILE A 461 -19.11 12.61 -1.43
CA ILE A 461 -18.74 13.91 -0.83
C ILE A 461 -17.33 13.89 -0.26
N GLY A 462 -16.71 12.71 -0.14
CA GLY A 462 -15.32 12.52 0.30
C GLY A 462 -14.43 12.09 -0.86
N LEU A 463 -13.17 12.49 -0.81
CA LEU A 463 -12.11 12.10 -1.75
C LEU A 463 -10.85 11.76 -0.96
N SER A 464 -10.28 10.60 -1.27
CA SER A 464 -8.97 10.16 -0.78
C SER A 464 -8.05 10.01 -1.97
N PHE A 465 -6.82 10.49 -1.86
CA PHE A 465 -5.79 10.34 -2.88
C PHE A 465 -4.41 10.36 -2.23
N ASP A 466 -3.45 9.72 -2.89
CA ASP A 466 -2.04 9.82 -2.52
C ASP A 466 -1.50 11.20 -2.94
N ALA A 467 -0.93 11.93 -1.99
CA ALA A 467 -0.30 13.22 -2.23
C ALA A 467 1.03 13.05 -2.98
N GLU A 468 1.63 11.85 -2.93
CA GLU A 468 2.74 11.41 -3.77
C GLU A 468 2.16 10.87 -5.10
N SER A 469 2.75 11.30 -6.22
CA SER A 469 2.23 11.07 -7.58
C SER A 469 3.36 10.86 -8.58
N GLU A 470 3.01 10.39 -9.78
CA GLU A 470 3.96 10.29 -10.87
C GLU A 470 4.40 11.68 -11.35
N ILE A 471 5.66 11.81 -11.75
CA ILE A 471 6.19 13.06 -12.33
C ILE A 471 5.99 13.04 -13.85
N PRO A 472 5.33 14.03 -14.46
CA PRO A 472 4.79 15.24 -13.84
C PRO A 472 3.42 15.01 -13.15
N ASN A 473 3.24 15.60 -11.96
CA ASN A 473 2.03 15.44 -11.16
C ASN A 473 0.76 15.84 -11.93
N ASP A 474 -0.26 14.98 -11.93
CA ASP A 474 -1.48 15.17 -12.71
C ASP A 474 -2.56 15.95 -11.95
N TYR A 475 -2.32 17.26 -11.79
CA TYR A 475 -3.31 18.18 -11.22
C TYR A 475 -4.63 18.22 -12.02
N SER A 476 -4.64 17.79 -13.29
CA SER A 476 -5.87 17.80 -14.10
C SER A 476 -6.83 16.70 -13.66
N THR A 477 -6.31 15.48 -13.46
CA THR A 477 -7.07 14.36 -12.91
C THR A 477 -7.52 14.69 -11.48
N LEU A 478 -6.61 15.16 -10.62
CA LEU A 478 -6.94 15.56 -9.25
C LEU A 478 -8.10 16.56 -9.21
N LEU A 479 -8.01 17.68 -9.95
CA LEU A 479 -9.10 18.66 -9.97
C LEU A 479 -10.42 18.09 -10.49
N SER A 480 -10.38 17.14 -11.44
CA SER A 480 -11.59 16.51 -11.96
C SER A 480 -12.31 15.68 -10.88
N GLU A 481 -11.57 15.03 -9.98
CA GLU A 481 -12.11 14.26 -8.86
C GLU A 481 -12.73 15.19 -7.80
N PHE A 482 -12.05 16.30 -7.47
CA PHE A 482 -12.61 17.34 -6.61
C PHE A 482 -13.91 17.95 -7.20
N VAL A 483 -13.96 18.18 -8.51
CA VAL A 483 -15.19 18.63 -9.18
C VAL A 483 -16.29 17.56 -9.09
N ALA A 484 -15.94 16.27 -9.19
CA ALA A 484 -16.91 15.18 -9.10
C ALA A 484 -17.58 15.11 -7.71
N ILE A 485 -16.81 15.22 -6.62
CA ILE A 485 -17.37 15.20 -5.25
C ILE A 485 -18.13 16.48 -4.89
N SER A 486 -18.06 17.54 -5.73
CA SER A 486 -18.88 18.75 -5.55
C SER A 486 -20.38 18.54 -5.81
N LYS A 487 -20.79 17.32 -6.18
CA LYS A 487 -22.16 16.93 -6.57
C LYS A 487 -22.77 17.86 -7.63
N GLY A 488 -21.92 18.34 -8.54
CA GLY A 488 -22.32 19.25 -9.61
C GLY A 488 -22.58 20.69 -9.17
N LYS A 489 -22.18 21.11 -7.94
CA LYS A 489 -22.18 22.53 -7.56
C LYS A 489 -21.11 23.29 -8.37
N LEU A 490 -19.93 22.70 -8.58
CA LEU A 490 -18.96 23.20 -9.56
C LEU A 490 -19.27 22.60 -10.94
N LYS A 491 -19.54 23.46 -11.94
CA LYS A 491 -19.87 23.04 -13.30
C LYS A 491 -18.97 23.70 -14.33
N GLY A 492 -18.70 22.99 -15.42
CA GLY A 492 -17.99 23.54 -16.57
C GLY A 492 -16.50 23.78 -16.36
N ILE A 493 -15.94 23.32 -15.23
CA ILE A 493 -14.51 23.36 -14.96
C ILE A 493 -13.78 22.50 -15.99
N LYS A 494 -12.74 23.07 -16.58
CA LYS A 494 -11.81 22.42 -17.48
C LYS A 494 -10.42 22.76 -17.01
N SER A 495 -9.51 21.81 -17.10
CA SER A 495 -8.12 22.03 -16.74
C SER A 495 -7.15 21.29 -17.65
N TYR A 496 -5.90 21.76 -17.64
CA TYR A 496 -4.78 21.16 -18.34
C TYR A 496 -3.46 21.54 -17.66
N VAL A 497 -2.61 20.55 -17.38
CA VAL A 497 -1.25 20.77 -16.88
C VAL A 497 -0.28 20.90 -18.04
N GLN A 498 0.48 21.99 -18.05
CA GLN A 498 1.68 22.13 -18.88
C GLN A 498 2.90 22.02 -17.98
N ALA A 499 3.60 20.89 -18.05
CA ALA A 499 4.89 20.68 -17.39
C ALA A 499 6.03 20.93 -18.38
N GLY A 500 7.15 21.47 -17.89
CA GLY A 500 8.39 21.58 -18.65
C GLY A 500 9.60 21.58 -17.74
N ASN A 501 10.72 21.01 -18.21
CA ASN A 501 11.96 20.97 -17.43
C ASN A 501 12.51 22.39 -17.22
N TYR A 502 13.09 22.67 -16.04
CA TYR A 502 13.89 23.87 -15.87
C TYR A 502 15.00 23.93 -16.91
N ARG A 503 15.15 25.06 -17.60
CA ARG A 503 16.23 25.27 -18.59
C ARG A 503 17.64 25.20 -17.97
N GLN A 504 17.77 25.25 -16.64
CA GLN A 504 19.06 25.31 -15.92
C GLN A 504 19.08 24.53 -14.58
N GLY A 505 18.23 23.52 -14.38
CA GLY A 505 18.18 22.77 -13.11
C GLY A 505 17.44 21.42 -13.19
N SER A 506 17.51 20.62 -12.13
CA SER A 506 16.95 19.26 -12.02
C SER A 506 15.49 19.24 -11.51
N GLY A 507 14.62 20.10 -12.02
CA GLY A 507 13.22 20.17 -11.59
C GLY A 507 12.22 20.44 -12.72
N TYR A 508 10.94 20.50 -12.37
CA TYR A 508 9.84 20.77 -13.29
C TYR A 508 9.18 22.11 -12.97
N GLU A 509 8.89 22.91 -14.01
CA GLU A 509 7.97 24.03 -13.91
C GLU A 509 6.58 23.56 -14.32
N TYR A 510 5.65 23.58 -13.37
CA TYR A 510 4.25 23.23 -13.58
C TYR A 510 3.42 24.49 -13.81
N ARG A 511 2.68 24.51 -14.92
CA ARG A 511 1.65 25.52 -15.18
C ARG A 511 0.32 24.84 -15.36
N PHE A 512 -0.51 24.96 -14.34
CA PHE A 512 -1.83 24.38 -14.32
C PHE A 512 -2.87 25.40 -14.79
N LEU A 513 -3.45 25.16 -15.97
CA LEU A 513 -4.46 26.02 -16.56
C LEU A 513 -5.84 25.55 -16.14
N VAL A 514 -6.69 26.46 -15.67
CA VAL A 514 -8.05 26.14 -15.21
C VAL A 514 -9.04 27.13 -15.79
N SER A 515 -10.21 26.69 -16.21
CA SER A 515 -11.27 27.56 -16.73
C SER A 515 -12.66 27.01 -16.45
N ASP A 516 -13.57 27.86 -15.99
CA ASP A 516 -15.00 27.54 -15.85
C ASP A 516 -15.84 28.07 -17.04
N GLY A 517 -15.17 28.65 -18.04
CA GLY A 517 -15.78 29.31 -19.20
C GLY A 517 -16.07 30.80 -19.04
N LYS A 518 -16.17 31.31 -17.81
CA LYS A 518 -16.33 32.75 -17.49
C LYS A 518 -15.04 33.37 -17.01
N LYS A 519 -14.25 32.61 -16.26
CA LYS A 519 -12.94 32.94 -15.73
C LYS A 519 -11.93 31.88 -16.16
N SER A 520 -10.67 32.29 -16.22
CA SER A 520 -9.54 31.40 -16.43
C SER A 520 -8.42 31.78 -15.47
N TYR A 521 -7.76 30.76 -14.94
CA TYR A 521 -6.62 30.89 -14.04
C TYR A 521 -5.40 30.22 -14.64
N ILE A 522 -4.25 30.83 -14.38
CA ILE A 522 -2.95 30.20 -14.54
C ILE A 522 -2.44 29.98 -13.13
N VAL A 523 -2.23 28.72 -12.77
CA VAL A 523 -1.71 28.32 -11.47
C VAL A 523 -0.26 27.90 -11.67
N VAL A 524 0.63 28.54 -10.93
CA VAL A 524 2.05 28.17 -10.85
C VAL A 524 2.20 27.42 -9.53
N THR A 525 2.61 26.16 -9.57
CA THR A 525 2.81 25.36 -8.36
C THR A 525 4.29 25.32 -7.98
N GLN A 526 4.56 25.08 -6.70
CA GLN A 526 5.90 24.72 -6.24
C GLN A 526 6.29 23.35 -6.78
N ASP A 527 7.57 23.19 -7.13
CA ASP A 527 8.15 21.88 -7.41
C ASP A 527 8.45 21.18 -6.08
N GLN A 528 7.67 20.14 -5.76
CA GLN A 528 7.87 19.28 -4.60
C GLN A 528 8.28 17.85 -5.03
N GLY A 529 8.81 17.70 -6.26
CA GLY A 529 9.12 16.39 -6.82
C GLY A 529 7.84 15.66 -7.25
N ASP A 530 7.69 14.45 -6.75
CA ASP A 530 6.51 13.58 -6.86
C ASP A 530 5.34 14.06 -6.00
N TRP A 531 5.51 15.05 -5.12
CA TRP A 531 4.41 15.54 -4.27
C TRP A 531 3.60 16.66 -4.90
N TYR A 532 2.27 16.62 -4.74
CA TYR A 532 1.41 17.75 -5.09
C TYR A 532 1.68 18.97 -4.17
N ASP A 533 1.72 20.16 -4.75
CA ASP A 533 1.65 21.45 -4.03
C ASP A 533 0.20 21.69 -3.57
N MET A 534 -0.17 21.01 -2.50
CA MET A 534 -1.52 21.07 -1.93
C MET A 534 -1.85 22.47 -1.40
N GLU A 535 -0.87 23.26 -0.97
CA GLU A 535 -1.12 24.61 -0.48
C GLU A 535 -1.65 25.53 -1.60
N THR A 536 -1.00 25.50 -2.77
CA THR A 536 -1.47 26.28 -3.93
C THR A 536 -2.77 25.69 -4.49
N PHE A 537 -2.92 24.37 -4.47
CA PHE A 537 -4.12 23.69 -4.95
C PHE A 537 -5.36 23.99 -4.09
N ASP A 538 -5.23 24.01 -2.76
CA ASP A 538 -6.33 24.37 -1.84
C ASP A 538 -6.79 25.81 -2.06
N LYS A 539 -5.86 26.75 -2.25
CA LYS A 539 -6.19 28.14 -2.62
C LYS A 539 -6.97 28.21 -3.93
N LEU A 540 -6.70 27.30 -4.88
CA LEU A 540 -7.44 27.24 -6.15
C LEU A 540 -8.86 26.74 -5.91
N LEU A 541 -9.03 25.68 -5.11
CA LEU A 541 -10.35 25.15 -4.75
C LEU A 541 -11.21 26.22 -4.05
N ASP A 542 -10.63 26.96 -3.11
CA ASP A 542 -11.29 28.09 -2.43
C ASP A 542 -11.68 29.19 -3.42
N ARG A 543 -10.79 29.52 -4.37
CA ARG A 543 -11.08 30.53 -5.39
C ARG A 543 -12.23 30.09 -6.29
N LEU A 544 -12.23 28.84 -6.75
CA LEU A 544 -13.27 28.29 -7.62
C LEU A 544 -14.64 28.28 -6.92
N THR A 545 -14.70 27.83 -5.67
CA THR A 545 -15.96 27.81 -4.89
C THR A 545 -16.47 29.22 -4.58
N SER A 546 -15.58 30.14 -4.22
CA SER A 546 -15.91 31.55 -3.97
C SER A 546 -16.48 32.24 -5.22
N ASP A 547 -15.82 32.07 -6.36
CA ASP A 547 -16.26 32.69 -7.62
C ASP A 547 -17.58 32.09 -8.15
N ALA A 548 -17.81 30.81 -7.87
CA ALA A 548 -19.09 30.15 -8.13
C ALA A 548 -20.19 30.51 -7.11
N LYS A 549 -19.87 31.29 -6.06
CA LYS A 549 -20.76 31.63 -4.94
C LYS A 549 -21.37 30.41 -4.27
N ILE A 550 -20.57 29.36 -4.13
CA ILE A 550 -20.95 28.16 -3.40
C ILE A 550 -20.64 28.41 -1.92
N GLU A 551 -21.49 27.92 -1.00
CA GLU A 551 -21.25 28.04 0.45
C GLU A 551 -20.36 26.90 0.95
N ASP A 552 -20.54 25.68 0.42
CA ASP A 552 -19.68 24.53 0.64
C ASP A 552 -18.22 24.79 0.24
N ARG A 553 -17.30 24.16 0.95
CA ARG A 553 -15.85 24.18 0.69
C ARG A 553 -15.30 22.77 0.72
N PHE A 554 -14.10 22.63 0.18
CA PHE A 554 -13.30 21.42 0.35
C PHE A 554 -12.44 21.59 1.60
N TYR A 555 -12.51 20.63 2.51
CA TYR A 555 -11.70 20.64 3.73
C TYR A 555 -10.97 19.33 3.87
N SER A 556 -9.67 19.42 4.14
CA SER A 556 -8.88 18.28 4.58
C SER A 556 -9.30 17.88 6.00
N ILE A 557 -9.62 16.60 6.18
CA ILE A 557 -9.96 16.00 7.48
C ILE A 557 -8.92 14.95 7.92
N SER A 558 -7.93 14.68 7.07
CA SER A 558 -6.76 13.84 7.33
C SER A 558 -5.68 14.19 6.31
N GLY A 559 -4.41 14.15 6.71
CA GLY A 559 -3.29 14.32 5.79
C GLY A 559 -2.00 13.66 6.23
N GLY A 560 -1.08 13.56 5.26
CA GLY A 560 0.14 12.76 5.26
C GLY A 560 0.44 12.39 3.81
N ASN A 561 0.95 11.18 3.57
CA ASN A 561 1.01 10.62 2.21
C ASN A 561 -0.42 10.48 1.66
N ASP A 562 -1.34 9.89 2.44
CA ASP A 562 -2.77 9.88 2.09
C ASP A 562 -3.46 11.17 2.53
N SER A 563 -3.99 11.92 1.55
CA SER A 563 -4.80 13.11 1.78
C SER A 563 -6.28 12.82 1.65
N PHE A 564 -7.08 13.25 2.62
CA PHE A 564 -8.52 13.04 2.63
C PHE A 564 -9.30 14.34 2.77
N TYR A 565 -10.17 14.61 1.80
CA TYR A 565 -11.01 15.81 1.73
C TYR A 565 -12.49 15.48 1.78
N VAL A 566 -13.27 16.36 2.40
CA VAL A 566 -14.74 16.35 2.37
C VAL A 566 -15.26 17.67 1.81
N PHE A 567 -16.27 17.59 0.95
CA PHE A 567 -16.99 18.73 0.41
C PHE A 567 -18.30 18.98 1.19
N GLY A 568 -18.46 20.19 1.73
CA GLY A 568 -19.62 20.56 2.54
C GLY A 568 -19.46 21.92 3.21
N GLU A 569 -20.48 22.33 3.98
CA GLU A 569 -20.46 23.59 4.72
C GLU A 569 -19.39 23.55 5.84
N PRO A 570 -18.61 24.64 6.04
CA PRO A 570 -17.54 24.70 7.04
C PRO A 570 -17.96 24.25 8.45
N GLU A 571 -19.09 24.76 8.94
CA GLU A 571 -19.58 24.46 10.29
C GLU A 571 -19.96 22.98 10.46
N LYS A 572 -20.56 22.40 9.42
CA LYS A 572 -20.90 20.97 9.40
C LYS A 572 -19.62 20.14 9.42
N ILE A 573 -18.64 20.47 8.58
CA ILE A 573 -17.38 19.72 8.53
C ILE A 573 -16.63 19.80 9.86
N GLU A 574 -16.59 20.96 10.50
CA GLU A 574 -15.97 21.09 11.83
C GLU A 574 -16.71 20.24 12.87
N LYS A 575 -18.05 20.17 12.79
CA LYS A 575 -18.83 19.23 13.61
C LYS A 575 -18.49 17.77 13.32
N LEU A 576 -18.34 17.37 12.05
CA LEU A 576 -17.90 16.02 11.66
C LEU A 576 -16.51 15.70 12.25
N ARG A 577 -15.56 16.63 12.14
CA ARG A 577 -14.21 16.47 12.70
C ARG A 577 -14.23 16.26 14.20
N ASN A 578 -15.06 17.01 14.92
CA ASN A 578 -15.17 16.88 16.37
C ASN A 578 -15.90 15.59 16.78
N ASP A 579 -17.02 15.26 16.16
CA ASP A 579 -17.85 14.09 16.51
C ASP A 579 -17.16 12.75 16.17
N TYR A 580 -16.23 12.75 15.22
CA TYR A 580 -15.45 11.57 14.79
C TYR A 580 -13.95 11.69 15.10
N LYS A 581 -13.52 12.75 15.79
CA LYS A 581 -12.12 13.02 16.16
C LYS A 581 -11.15 12.93 14.98
N LEU A 582 -11.58 13.44 13.83
CA LEU A 582 -10.78 13.50 12.61
C LEU A 582 -9.77 14.66 12.76
N ARG A 583 -8.55 14.31 13.15
CA ARG A 583 -7.45 15.27 13.35
C ARG A 583 -6.39 15.06 12.28
N ASN A 584 -5.80 16.17 11.84
CA ASN A 584 -4.64 16.07 10.96
C ASN A 584 -3.41 15.66 11.77
N SER A 585 -2.55 14.84 11.18
CA SER A 585 -1.33 14.33 11.80
C SER A 585 -0.41 15.46 12.33
N TRP A 586 -0.40 16.62 11.68
CA TRP A 586 0.37 17.81 12.09
C TRP A 586 -0.26 18.63 13.23
N GLU A 587 -1.53 18.42 13.57
CA GLU A 587 -2.22 19.10 14.68
C GLU A 587 -1.97 18.41 16.04
N ILE A 588 -1.27 17.27 16.06
CA ILE A 588 -1.04 16.44 17.27
C ILE A 588 0.24 16.85 18.04
N LYS A 589 0.82 18.04 17.77
CA LYS A 589 2.06 18.51 18.43
C LYS A 589 1.85 19.08 19.83
#